data_AF-A0A842V564-F1
#
_entry.id   AF-A0A842V564-F1
#
_cell.length_a   1.000
_cell.length_b   1.000
_cell.length_c   1.000
_cell.angle_alpha   90.00
_cell.angle_beta   90.00
_cell.angle_gamma   90.00
#
_symmetry.space_group_name_H-M   'P 1'
#
loop_
_entity.id
_entity.type
_entity.pdbx_description
1 polymer ?
#
loop_
_entity_poly.entity_id
_entity_poly.type
_entity_poly.pdbx_seq_one_letter_code
_entity_poly.pdbx_strand_id
1 'polypeptide(L)'
;MKSVPQKLGTLRALEKLHFTNMNIKELPPSFAQLTALKELSISGTQLKEFPTALYTFKKLNTLYFGNNHFMSFPDDIGRLKQLKVLGFINGGITQLPESLSQLKLRELYISYNGFKQVPHSILGQKRLKKLGLRAIGGLRDVTDDLRELRQLEWLDLGNNKLTRVPTAVQHLKKLKVLLLDHNNIDDIGKMPASLQEIDLSRNAAKNLGPYIGNLKNLQILRVLETPLHSLPVGLTQCTQLKSLDLYRTKITGLPMGFEQWKNLEELDLGFTKITGLPPKIGELQRLRALRLMDTTLGTLPAELGRCKRLKELRAIRVGLTVFPQCILDMKKLQTLVLDGNRISTIPDTIGTLTRLEELSLSGNPITTLPASIKKLRALKRLDICATQIPPAETQRLTGLVTQARVYTTY
;
A
#
# COMPACT_ATOMS: atom_id res chain seq x y z
N MET A 1 -16.20 -16.92 24.96
CA MET A 1 -15.85 -16.99 26.39
C MET A 1 -16.21 -15.65 27.03
N LYS A 2 -17.05 -15.61 28.07
CA LYS A 2 -17.56 -14.35 28.66
C LYS A 2 -16.59 -13.72 29.68
N SER A 3 -15.75 -14.54 30.32
CA SER A 3 -14.77 -14.12 31.33
C SER A 3 -13.42 -14.82 31.11
N VAL A 4 -12.33 -14.13 31.44
CA VAL A 4 -10.97 -14.68 31.37
C VAL A 4 -10.69 -15.49 32.65
N PRO A 5 -10.13 -16.71 32.57
CA PRO A 5 -9.93 -17.55 33.75
C PRO A 5 -8.97 -16.95 34.79
N GLN A 6 -9.27 -17.11 36.08
CA GLN A 6 -8.39 -16.66 37.19
C GLN A 6 -6.99 -17.30 37.13
N LYS A 7 -6.88 -18.52 36.60
CA LYS A 7 -5.59 -19.22 36.47
C LYS A 7 -4.60 -18.48 35.58
N LEU A 8 -5.06 -17.55 34.72
CA LEU A 8 -4.18 -16.74 33.90
C LEU A 8 -3.13 -15.97 34.72
N GLY A 9 -3.51 -15.44 35.89
CA GLY A 9 -2.59 -14.70 36.76
C GLY A 9 -1.41 -15.52 37.30
N THR A 10 -1.49 -16.85 37.21
CA THR A 10 -0.38 -17.74 37.61
C THR A 10 0.76 -17.77 36.60
N LEU A 11 0.55 -17.30 35.37
CA LEU A 11 1.55 -17.26 34.30
C LEU A 11 2.51 -16.08 34.49
N ARG A 12 3.27 -16.07 35.59
CA ARG A 12 4.14 -14.95 35.99
C ARG A 12 5.31 -14.68 35.03
N ALA A 13 5.64 -15.63 34.16
CA ALA A 13 6.64 -15.48 33.10
C ALA A 13 6.07 -14.91 31.78
N LEU A 14 4.75 -14.73 31.69
CA LEU A 14 4.09 -14.28 30.47
C LEU A 14 4.51 -12.85 30.11
N GLU A 15 5.12 -12.68 28.93
CA GLU A 15 5.60 -11.37 28.48
C GLU A 15 4.65 -10.69 27.49
N LYS A 16 3.86 -11.48 26.76
CA LYS A 16 2.94 -10.98 25.72
C LYS A 16 1.58 -11.64 25.86
N LEU A 17 0.53 -10.85 25.74
CA LEU A 17 -0.84 -11.36 25.84
C LEU A 17 -1.79 -10.55 24.96
N HIS A 18 -2.44 -11.20 24.01
CA HIS A 18 -3.37 -10.56 23.08
C HIS A 18 -4.75 -11.22 23.17
N PHE A 19 -5.78 -10.40 23.42
CA PHE A 19 -7.19 -10.77 23.50
C PHE A 19 -8.01 -10.27 22.31
N THR A 20 -7.38 -10.13 21.14
CA THR A 20 -7.96 -9.40 20.01
C THR A 20 -9.27 -10.02 19.53
N ASN A 21 -10.33 -9.19 19.46
CA ASN A 21 -11.67 -9.56 19.00
C ASN A 21 -12.33 -10.69 19.83
N MET A 22 -12.13 -10.68 21.14
CA MET A 22 -12.77 -11.61 22.06
C MET A 22 -13.93 -10.95 22.83
N ASN A 23 -15.02 -11.68 23.06
CA ASN A 23 -16.20 -11.23 23.83
C ASN A 23 -15.94 -11.13 25.37
N ILE A 24 -14.80 -10.59 25.77
CA ILE A 24 -14.39 -10.41 27.16
C ILE A 24 -15.00 -9.12 27.71
N LYS A 25 -15.77 -9.23 28.80
CA LYS A 25 -16.42 -8.07 29.46
C LYS A 25 -15.64 -7.53 30.66
N GLU A 26 -14.77 -8.34 31.23
CA GLU A 26 -13.97 -8.02 32.42
C GLU A 26 -12.67 -8.83 32.43
N LEU A 27 -11.64 -8.27 33.08
CA LEU A 27 -10.41 -8.99 33.40
C LEU A 27 -10.44 -9.43 34.87
N PRO A 28 -9.99 -10.66 35.19
CA PRO A 28 -10.01 -11.18 36.55
C PRO A 28 -9.03 -10.41 37.47
N PRO A 29 -9.25 -10.32 38.80
CA PRO A 29 -8.32 -9.65 39.71
C PRO A 29 -6.91 -10.24 39.70
N SER A 30 -6.79 -11.55 39.49
CA SER A 30 -5.50 -12.25 39.32
C SER A 30 -4.67 -11.71 38.15
N PHE A 31 -5.27 -10.98 37.20
CA PHE A 31 -4.57 -10.34 36.10
C PHE A 31 -3.44 -9.42 36.58
N ALA A 32 -3.61 -8.75 37.73
CA ALA A 32 -2.57 -7.90 38.34
C ALA A 32 -1.26 -8.64 38.67
N GLN A 33 -1.26 -9.99 38.69
CA GLN A 33 -0.11 -10.81 39.02
C GLN A 33 0.84 -11.07 37.83
N LEU A 34 0.48 -10.62 36.61
CA LEU A 34 1.30 -10.77 35.40
C LEU A 34 2.48 -9.78 35.37
N THR A 35 3.36 -9.85 36.37
CA THR A 35 4.42 -8.85 36.59
C THR A 35 5.51 -8.83 35.52
N ALA A 36 5.65 -9.89 34.72
CA ALA A 36 6.57 -9.94 33.58
C ALA A 36 6.02 -9.31 32.29
N LEU A 37 4.72 -8.95 32.25
CA LEU A 37 4.05 -8.54 31.01
C LEU A 37 4.67 -7.27 30.42
N LYS A 38 5.04 -7.37 29.14
CA LYS A 38 5.68 -6.32 28.33
C LYS A 38 4.74 -5.77 27.27
N GLU A 39 3.90 -6.63 26.71
CA GLU A 39 3.00 -6.31 25.60
C GLU A 39 1.59 -6.84 25.90
N LEU A 40 0.61 -5.95 25.82
CA LEU A 40 -0.80 -6.28 26.03
C LEU A 40 -1.64 -5.70 24.90
N SER A 41 -2.46 -6.55 24.31
CA SER A 41 -3.57 -6.11 23.45
C SER A 41 -4.88 -6.59 24.04
N ILE A 42 -5.69 -5.64 24.47
CA ILE A 42 -7.10 -5.84 24.85
C ILE A 42 -8.02 -5.19 23.80
N SER A 43 -7.55 -5.07 22.56
CA SER A 43 -8.35 -4.47 21.50
C SER A 43 -9.51 -5.36 21.06
N GLY A 44 -10.67 -4.79 20.77
CA GLY A 44 -11.82 -5.58 20.35
C GLY A 44 -12.45 -6.39 21.48
N THR A 45 -12.14 -6.04 22.74
CA THR A 45 -12.86 -6.59 23.90
C THR A 45 -14.13 -5.80 24.16
N GLN A 46 -15.00 -6.30 25.02
CA GLN A 46 -16.27 -5.68 25.39
C GLN A 46 -16.15 -4.96 26.75
N LEU A 47 -14.95 -4.46 27.07
CA LEU A 47 -14.67 -3.79 28.34
C LEU A 47 -15.39 -2.44 28.37
N LYS A 48 -16.04 -2.16 29.50
CA LYS A 48 -16.73 -0.89 29.77
C LYS A 48 -15.83 0.15 30.43
N GLU A 49 -14.82 -0.31 31.17
CA GLU A 49 -13.90 0.52 31.93
C GLU A 49 -12.45 0.09 31.69
N PHE A 50 -11.55 1.06 31.72
CA PHE A 50 -10.12 0.79 31.59
C PHE A 50 -9.62 0.02 32.82
N PRO A 51 -8.95 -1.15 32.67
CA PRO A 51 -8.55 -1.96 33.82
C PRO A 51 -7.47 -1.27 34.66
N THR A 52 -7.82 -0.82 35.87
CA THR A 52 -6.91 -0.09 36.78
C THR A 52 -5.71 -0.93 37.25
N ALA A 53 -5.83 -2.26 37.23
CA ALA A 53 -4.73 -3.19 37.49
C ALA A 53 -3.50 -2.93 36.59
N LEU A 54 -3.69 -2.40 35.38
CA LEU A 54 -2.61 -2.08 34.45
C LEU A 54 -1.61 -1.08 35.03
N TYR A 55 -2.04 -0.19 35.94
CA TYR A 55 -1.17 0.78 36.59
C TYR A 55 -0.08 0.13 37.48
N THR A 56 -0.23 -1.15 37.81
CA THR A 56 0.76 -1.90 38.59
C THR A 56 1.89 -2.49 37.74
N PHE A 57 1.70 -2.64 36.43
CA PHE A 57 2.62 -3.34 35.55
C PHE A 57 3.88 -2.53 35.24
N LYS A 58 5.01 -2.89 35.86
CA LYS A 58 6.27 -2.16 35.72
C LYS A 58 7.02 -2.39 34.41
N LYS A 59 6.74 -3.49 33.70
CA LYS A 59 7.42 -3.87 32.44
C LYS A 59 6.60 -3.59 31.18
N LEU A 60 5.33 -3.22 31.32
CA LEU A 60 4.38 -3.05 30.22
C LEU A 60 4.76 -1.85 29.35
N ASN A 61 5.41 -2.11 28.22
CA ASN A 61 5.90 -1.08 27.32
C ASN A 61 5.02 -0.88 26.07
N THR A 62 4.17 -1.86 25.74
CA THR A 62 3.26 -1.80 24.60
C THR A 62 1.84 -2.10 25.06
N LEU A 63 0.91 -1.20 24.76
CA LEU A 63 -0.49 -1.35 25.13
C LEU A 63 -1.40 -0.96 23.96
N TYR A 64 -2.28 -1.90 23.59
CA TYR A 64 -3.38 -1.68 22.66
C TYR A 64 -4.71 -1.93 23.34
N PHE A 65 -5.64 -0.96 23.30
CA PHE A 65 -6.96 -1.10 23.92
C PHE A 65 -8.11 -0.55 23.10
N GLY A 66 -7.91 -0.30 21.80
CA GLY A 66 -8.95 0.16 20.89
C GLY A 66 -10.16 -0.78 20.75
N ASN A 67 -11.26 -0.32 20.16
CA ASN A 67 -12.44 -1.12 19.87
C ASN A 67 -13.04 -1.79 21.13
N ASN A 68 -13.27 -0.97 22.16
CA ASN A 68 -13.92 -1.34 23.40
C ASN A 68 -15.16 -0.46 23.62
N HIS A 69 -15.91 -0.71 24.70
CA HIS A 69 -17.08 0.10 25.08
C HIS A 69 -16.71 1.15 26.15
N PHE A 70 -15.49 1.68 26.09
CA PHE A 70 -15.07 2.74 27.00
C PHE A 70 -15.90 4.00 26.77
N MET A 71 -16.46 4.56 27.84
CA MET A 71 -17.17 5.84 27.76
C MET A 71 -16.20 7.02 27.61
N SER A 72 -14.97 6.89 28.10
CA SER A 72 -13.92 7.90 28.04
C SER A 72 -12.52 7.29 28.01
N PHE A 73 -11.54 8.11 27.66
CA PHE A 73 -10.13 7.74 27.77
C PHE A 73 -9.70 7.75 29.25
N PRO A 74 -8.81 6.84 29.71
CA PRO A 74 -8.36 6.83 31.11
C PRO A 74 -7.52 8.08 31.49
N ASP A 75 -8.02 8.88 32.43
CA ASP A 75 -7.38 10.14 32.87
C ASP A 75 -5.98 9.93 33.49
N ASP A 76 -5.72 8.77 34.10
CA ASP A 76 -4.47 8.44 34.78
C ASP A 76 -3.44 7.69 33.92
N ILE A 77 -3.58 7.69 32.58
CA ILE A 77 -2.68 6.94 31.70
C ILE A 77 -1.19 7.29 31.93
N GLY A 78 -0.91 8.53 32.35
CA GLY A 78 0.44 9.03 32.69
C GLY A 78 1.17 8.22 33.77
N ARG A 79 0.45 7.42 34.58
CA ARG A 79 1.06 6.53 35.58
C ARG A 79 1.88 5.40 34.94
N LEU A 80 1.60 5.04 33.69
CA LEU A 80 2.32 4.01 32.94
C LEU A 80 3.63 4.56 32.34
N LYS A 81 4.52 5.12 33.15
CA LYS A 81 5.74 5.85 32.69
C LYS A 81 6.69 5.03 31.82
N GLN A 82 6.62 3.71 31.89
CA GLN A 82 7.42 2.78 31.10
C GLN A 82 6.90 2.59 29.66
N LEU A 83 5.68 3.05 29.35
CA LEU A 83 5.04 2.83 28.06
C LEU A 83 5.81 3.53 26.93
N LYS A 84 5.97 2.80 25.82
CA LYS A 84 6.66 3.25 24.61
C LYS A 84 5.73 3.22 23.39
N VAL A 85 4.78 2.30 23.36
CA VAL A 85 3.82 2.13 22.27
C VAL A 85 2.42 2.15 22.85
N LEU A 86 1.59 3.05 22.36
CA LEU A 86 0.20 3.20 22.78
C LEU A 86 -0.70 3.20 21.56
N GLY A 87 -1.70 2.33 21.54
CA GLY A 87 -2.70 2.30 20.49
C GLY A 87 -4.12 2.15 21.01
N PHE A 88 -5.03 2.99 20.53
CA PHE A 88 -6.44 2.91 20.84
C PHE A 88 -7.24 3.36 19.63
N ILE A 89 -7.49 2.40 18.75
CA ILE A 89 -8.20 2.59 17.49
C ILE A 89 -9.69 2.32 17.69
N ASN A 90 -10.59 3.04 17.02
CA ASN A 90 -12.03 2.75 17.07
C ASN A 90 -12.63 2.81 18.49
N GLY A 91 -12.34 3.87 19.25
CA GLY A 91 -12.81 4.03 20.63
C GLY A 91 -13.86 5.10 20.84
N GLY A 92 -14.25 5.84 19.78
CA GLY A 92 -15.14 7.01 19.92
C GLY A 92 -14.53 8.15 20.75
N ILE A 93 -13.23 8.09 21.02
CA ILE A 93 -12.56 9.04 21.92
C ILE A 93 -12.45 10.40 21.23
N THR A 94 -12.86 11.46 21.93
CA THR A 94 -12.88 12.82 21.39
C THR A 94 -11.82 13.73 22.00
N GLN A 95 -11.27 13.36 23.15
CA GLN A 95 -10.24 14.11 23.88
C GLN A 95 -9.23 13.18 24.53
N LEU A 96 -8.01 13.71 24.78
CA LEU A 96 -6.94 13.01 25.47
C LEU A 96 -6.60 13.78 26.76
N PRO A 97 -6.36 13.09 27.88
CA PRO A 97 -6.05 13.72 29.15
C PRO A 97 -4.65 14.35 29.12
N GLU A 98 -4.43 15.35 29.99
CA GLU A 98 -3.13 16.00 30.13
C GLU A 98 -2.05 15.03 30.63
N SER A 99 -2.41 14.03 31.43
CA SER A 99 -1.48 13.04 31.97
C SER A 99 -0.74 12.26 30.89
N LEU A 100 -1.28 12.18 29.66
CA LEU A 100 -0.61 11.59 28.51
C LEU A 100 0.77 12.22 28.26
N SER A 101 0.91 13.53 28.50
CA SER A 101 2.18 14.26 28.35
C SER A 101 3.29 13.75 29.27
N GLN A 102 2.95 13.07 30.36
CA GLN A 102 3.92 12.48 31.30
C GLN A 102 4.61 11.23 30.74
N LEU A 103 4.03 10.61 29.70
CA LEU A 103 4.62 9.48 29.01
C LEU A 103 5.76 9.93 28.09
N LYS A 104 6.58 8.95 27.66
CA LYS A 104 7.70 9.15 26.73
C LYS A 104 7.55 8.22 25.54
N LEU A 105 6.42 8.33 24.84
CA LEU A 105 6.04 7.43 23.76
C LEU A 105 7.00 7.55 22.56
N ARG A 106 7.17 6.41 21.89
CA ARG A 106 7.84 6.28 20.59
C ARG A 106 6.83 6.08 19.47
N GLU A 107 5.71 5.43 19.75
CA GLU A 107 4.66 5.18 18.78
C GLU A 107 3.29 5.44 19.41
N LEU A 108 2.44 6.17 18.69
CA LEU A 108 1.09 6.52 19.11
C LEU A 108 0.13 6.31 17.94
N TYR A 109 -0.88 5.48 18.15
CA TYR A 109 -1.87 5.12 17.14
C TYR A 109 -3.29 5.41 17.64
N ILE A 110 -3.93 6.44 17.10
CA ILE A 110 -5.23 6.92 17.58
C ILE A 110 -6.27 6.94 16.46
N SER A 111 -6.08 6.11 15.44
CA SER A 111 -6.92 6.08 14.26
C SER A 111 -8.38 5.75 14.55
N TYR A 112 -9.31 6.19 13.69
CA TYR A 112 -10.74 5.88 13.82
C TYR A 112 -11.32 6.32 15.16
N ASN A 113 -11.11 7.59 15.54
CA ASN A 113 -11.67 8.18 16.77
C ASN A 113 -12.53 9.41 16.41
N GLY A 114 -12.87 10.25 17.39
CA GLY A 114 -13.75 11.42 17.25
C GLY A 114 -13.07 12.78 17.45
N PHE A 115 -11.74 12.85 17.32
CA PHE A 115 -10.95 14.07 17.36
C PHE A 115 -11.20 14.97 16.14
N LYS A 116 -11.62 16.22 16.41
CA LYS A 116 -11.80 17.25 15.37
C LYS A 116 -10.49 17.91 14.93
N GLN A 117 -9.46 17.83 15.77
CA GLN A 117 -8.15 18.43 15.57
C GLN A 117 -7.06 17.49 16.12
N VAL A 118 -5.80 17.75 15.75
CA VAL A 118 -4.66 17.09 16.39
C VAL A 118 -4.68 17.42 17.90
N PRO A 119 -4.75 16.43 18.81
CA PRO A 119 -4.86 16.73 20.24
C PRO A 119 -3.57 17.37 20.78
N HIS A 120 -3.67 18.49 21.48
CA HIS A 120 -2.50 19.25 21.96
C HIS A 120 -1.58 18.42 22.87
N SER A 121 -2.14 17.48 23.65
CA SER A 121 -1.39 16.61 24.55
C SER A 121 -0.36 15.70 23.85
N ILE A 122 -0.49 15.45 22.54
CA ILE A 122 0.50 14.67 21.79
C ILE A 122 1.76 15.50 21.47
N LEU A 123 1.67 16.83 21.45
CA LEU A 123 2.78 17.71 21.07
C LEU A 123 3.93 17.67 22.09
N GLY A 124 3.63 17.28 23.33
CA GLY A 124 4.64 16.99 24.37
C GLY A 124 5.46 15.73 24.12
N GLN A 125 5.04 14.83 23.21
CA GLN A 125 5.70 13.55 22.94
C GLN A 125 6.93 13.71 22.03
N LYS A 126 7.95 14.46 22.47
CA LYS A 126 9.14 14.80 21.66
C LYS A 126 10.02 13.61 21.22
N ARG A 127 9.75 12.40 21.72
CA ARG A 127 10.44 11.14 21.34
C ARG A 127 9.67 10.33 20.30
N LEU A 128 8.50 10.81 19.87
CA LEU A 128 7.62 10.10 18.97
C LEU A 128 8.29 9.93 17.60
N LYS A 129 8.32 8.68 17.13
CA LYS A 129 8.83 8.25 15.83
C LYS A 129 7.71 7.89 14.87
N LYS A 130 6.59 7.37 15.38
CA LYS A 130 5.43 7.01 14.57
C LYS A 130 4.16 7.59 15.16
N LEU A 131 3.37 8.24 14.31
CA LEU A 131 2.11 8.85 14.69
C LEU A 131 1.03 8.48 13.69
N GLY A 132 0.02 7.74 14.16
CA GLY A 132 -1.15 7.35 13.37
C GLY A 132 -2.36 8.19 13.71
N LEU A 133 -2.77 9.05 12.77
CA LEU A 133 -3.92 9.95 12.83
C LEU A 133 -4.95 9.66 11.73
N ARG A 134 -4.96 8.44 11.19
CA ARG A 134 -5.95 8.03 10.18
C ARG A 134 -7.38 8.13 10.69
N ALA A 135 -8.27 8.74 9.93
CA ALA A 135 -9.71 8.79 10.25
C ALA A 135 -10.02 9.23 11.69
N ILE A 136 -9.33 10.24 12.21
CA ILE A 136 -9.47 10.61 13.62
C ILE A 136 -10.75 11.39 13.93
N GLY A 137 -11.60 11.69 12.96
CA GLY A 137 -12.80 12.52 13.16
C GLY A 137 -13.00 13.57 12.07
N GLY A 138 -12.42 13.35 10.88
CA GLY A 138 -12.53 14.28 9.75
C GLY A 138 -11.61 15.49 9.89
N LEU A 139 -10.35 15.25 10.29
CA LEU A 139 -9.33 16.28 10.44
C LEU A 139 -9.23 17.14 9.17
N ARG A 140 -9.47 18.45 9.29
CA ARG A 140 -9.45 19.39 8.16
C ARG A 140 -8.12 20.11 8.01
N ASP A 141 -7.42 20.28 9.12
CA ASP A 141 -6.14 20.95 9.17
C ASP A 141 -5.26 20.34 10.26
N VAL A 142 -3.95 20.48 10.09
CA VAL A 142 -2.95 20.09 11.07
C VAL A 142 -2.19 21.36 11.43
N THR A 143 -2.26 21.75 12.70
CA THR A 143 -1.60 22.97 13.16
C THR A 143 -0.09 22.92 12.95
N ASP A 144 0.53 24.09 12.79
CA ASP A 144 1.98 24.21 12.60
C ASP A 144 2.80 23.61 13.77
N ASP A 145 2.18 23.46 14.95
CA ASP A 145 2.81 22.88 16.14
C ASP A 145 3.27 21.42 15.94
N LEU A 146 2.74 20.69 14.95
CA LEU A 146 3.21 19.35 14.62
C LEU A 146 4.73 19.33 14.32
N ARG A 147 5.31 20.47 13.92
CA ARG A 147 6.76 20.66 13.71
C ARG A 147 7.62 20.35 14.94
N GLU A 148 7.04 20.37 16.15
CA GLU A 148 7.73 20.06 17.39
C GLU A 148 8.11 18.57 17.52
N LEU A 149 7.44 17.68 16.78
CA LEU A 149 7.71 16.25 16.76
C LEU A 149 8.92 15.90 15.88
N ARG A 150 10.08 16.50 16.15
CA ARG A 150 11.30 16.44 15.32
C ARG A 150 11.91 15.04 15.13
N GLN A 151 11.46 14.05 15.90
CA GLN A 151 11.90 12.66 15.79
C GLN A 151 11.00 11.81 14.90
N LEU A 152 9.93 12.37 14.33
CA LEU A 152 8.95 11.62 13.57
C LEU A 152 9.57 11.06 12.27
N GLU A 153 9.41 9.76 12.08
CA GLU A 153 9.86 8.99 10.93
C GLU A 153 8.68 8.49 10.08
N TRP A 154 7.50 8.33 10.68
CA TRP A 154 6.28 7.84 10.03
C TRP A 154 5.06 8.64 10.51
N LEU A 155 4.28 9.14 9.57
CA LEU A 155 3.05 9.89 9.83
C LEU A 155 1.94 9.39 8.91
N ASP A 156 0.82 8.96 9.51
CA ASP A 156 -0.40 8.59 8.79
C ASP A 156 -1.51 9.59 9.09
N LEU A 157 -1.93 10.31 8.06
CA LEU A 157 -3.01 11.28 8.05
C LEU A 157 -4.14 10.86 7.10
N GLY A 158 -4.15 9.60 6.66
CA GLY A 158 -5.12 9.14 5.66
C GLY A 158 -6.56 9.12 6.17
N ASN A 159 -7.51 9.06 5.24
CA ASN A 159 -8.95 9.03 5.51
C ASN A 159 -9.42 10.18 6.42
N ASN A 160 -8.97 11.40 6.16
CA ASN A 160 -9.38 12.62 6.85
C ASN A 160 -10.08 13.57 5.86
N LYS A 161 -10.04 14.88 6.12
CA LYS A 161 -10.66 15.93 5.28
C LYS A 161 -9.65 17.05 4.96
N LEU A 162 -8.36 16.72 4.92
CA LEU A 162 -7.30 17.67 4.59
C LEU A 162 -7.48 18.16 3.15
N THR A 163 -7.37 19.47 2.94
CA THR A 163 -7.39 20.08 1.59
C THR A 163 -5.99 20.40 1.07
N ARG A 164 -4.97 20.33 1.93
CA ARG A 164 -3.57 20.50 1.57
C ARG A 164 -2.66 19.61 2.40
N VAL A 165 -1.44 19.40 1.90
CA VAL A 165 -0.36 18.84 2.71
C VAL A 165 -0.01 19.86 3.81
N PRO A 166 -0.01 19.47 5.10
CA PRO A 166 0.27 20.41 6.18
C PRO A 166 1.69 21.00 6.10
N THR A 167 1.81 22.32 6.21
CA THR A 167 3.10 23.03 6.16
C THR A 167 4.08 22.55 7.22
N ALA A 168 3.59 22.13 8.39
CA ALA A 168 4.38 21.58 9.47
C ALA A 168 5.32 20.43 9.03
N VAL A 169 4.89 19.59 8.07
CA VAL A 169 5.66 18.41 7.66
C VAL A 169 7.00 18.77 7.04
N GLN A 170 7.14 19.96 6.43
CA GLN A 170 8.39 20.42 5.83
C GLN A 170 9.54 20.53 6.86
N HIS A 171 9.21 20.68 8.13
CA HIS A 171 10.18 20.79 9.23
C HIS A 171 10.57 19.44 9.84
N LEU A 172 9.86 18.36 9.48
CA LEU A 172 10.08 17.01 10.01
C LEU A 172 11.21 16.31 9.24
N LYS A 173 12.45 16.73 9.48
CA LYS A 173 13.66 16.30 8.74
C LYS A 173 13.99 14.79 8.83
N LYS A 174 13.32 14.05 9.73
CA LYS A 174 13.48 12.59 9.87
C LYS A 174 12.33 11.80 9.23
N LEU A 175 11.31 12.49 8.72
CA LEU A 175 10.11 11.86 8.18
C LEU A 175 10.46 11.09 6.91
N LYS A 176 10.22 9.79 6.92
CA LYS A 176 10.48 8.87 5.81
C LYS A 176 9.21 8.44 5.11
N VAL A 177 8.11 8.30 5.85
CA VAL A 177 6.83 7.83 5.34
C VAL A 177 5.74 8.82 5.69
N LEU A 178 5.00 9.27 4.68
CA LEU A 178 3.86 10.15 4.81
C LEU A 178 2.66 9.57 4.06
N LEU A 179 1.65 9.15 4.80
CA LEU A 179 0.41 8.60 4.25
C LEU A 179 -0.68 9.67 4.34
N LEU A 180 -1.24 10.05 3.20
CA LEU A 180 -2.23 11.12 3.02
C LEU A 180 -3.42 10.65 2.17
N ASP A 181 -3.55 9.34 1.92
CA ASP A 181 -4.59 8.78 1.08
C ASP A 181 -6.00 9.09 1.60
N HIS A 182 -7.01 9.09 0.74
CA HIS A 182 -8.41 9.36 1.11
C HIS A 182 -8.59 10.70 1.84
N ASN A 183 -8.11 11.79 1.24
CA ASN A 183 -8.34 13.15 1.71
C ASN A 183 -8.90 14.01 0.56
N ASN A 184 -8.96 15.33 0.73
CA ASN A 184 -9.40 16.28 -0.29
C ASN A 184 -8.21 17.15 -0.77
N ILE A 185 -6.98 16.64 -0.71
CA ILE A 185 -5.77 17.43 -0.95
C ILE A 185 -5.70 17.82 -2.42
N ASP A 186 -5.73 19.11 -2.72
CA ASP A 186 -5.47 19.65 -4.06
C ASP A 186 -4.11 20.36 -4.17
N ASP A 187 -3.60 20.87 -3.04
CA ASP A 187 -2.30 21.51 -2.89
C ASP A 187 -1.28 20.62 -2.14
N ILE A 188 -0.28 20.15 -2.88
CA ILE A 188 0.79 19.26 -2.36
C ILE A 188 1.87 20.03 -1.58
N GLY A 189 2.06 21.32 -1.84
CA GLY A 189 3.04 22.15 -1.12
C GLY A 189 4.48 21.60 -1.08
N LYS A 190 5.22 22.00 -0.03
CA LYS A 190 6.60 21.56 0.24
C LYS A 190 6.60 20.39 1.21
N MET A 191 7.54 19.47 1.02
CA MET A 191 7.75 18.30 1.87
C MET A 191 9.23 18.11 2.21
N PRO A 192 9.58 17.41 3.30
CA PRO A 192 10.96 17.22 3.70
C PRO A 192 11.69 16.25 2.77
N ALA A 193 12.93 16.57 2.39
CA ALA A 193 13.75 15.77 1.47
C ALA A 193 14.12 14.36 2.01
N SER A 194 13.84 14.08 3.28
CA SER A 194 14.02 12.77 3.92
C SER A 194 13.00 11.73 3.49
N LEU A 195 11.89 12.14 2.84
CA LEU A 195 10.81 11.23 2.46
C LEU A 195 11.30 10.15 1.48
N GLN A 196 10.84 8.94 1.75
CA GLN A 196 11.09 7.73 1.00
C GLN A 196 9.78 7.15 0.44
N GLU A 197 8.66 7.36 1.13
CA GLU A 197 7.35 6.88 0.72
C GLU A 197 6.29 7.96 0.93
N ILE A 198 5.50 8.20 -0.11
CA ILE A 198 4.36 9.09 -0.10
C ILE A 198 3.16 8.35 -0.69
N ASP A 199 2.05 8.39 0.04
CA ASP A 199 0.74 7.98 -0.48
C ASP A 199 -0.21 9.17 -0.53
N LEU A 200 -0.54 9.61 -1.75
CA LEU A 200 -1.48 10.69 -2.06
C LEU A 200 -2.73 10.16 -2.76
N SER A 201 -2.97 8.85 -2.71
CA SER A 201 -4.08 8.22 -3.42
C SER A 201 -5.43 8.76 -2.97
N ARG A 202 -6.43 8.83 -3.86
CA ARG A 202 -7.80 9.26 -3.54
C ARG A 202 -7.80 10.65 -2.91
N ASN A 203 -7.22 11.60 -3.63
CA ASN A 203 -7.17 13.03 -3.33
C ASN A 203 -7.61 13.85 -4.54
N ALA A 204 -7.65 15.18 -4.38
CA ALA A 204 -8.11 16.12 -5.40
C ALA A 204 -6.97 16.75 -6.24
N ALA A 205 -5.71 16.38 -5.99
CA ALA A 205 -4.53 16.97 -6.62
C ALA A 205 -4.52 16.76 -8.14
N LYS A 206 -4.53 17.87 -8.88
CA LYS A 206 -4.46 17.88 -10.35
C LYS A 206 -3.03 17.91 -10.89
N ASN A 207 -2.08 18.30 -10.04
CA ASN A 207 -0.64 18.33 -10.32
C ASN A 207 0.13 18.05 -9.00
N LEU A 208 1.39 17.64 -9.12
CA LEU A 208 2.26 17.37 -7.95
C LEU A 208 3.12 18.57 -7.52
N GLY A 209 2.98 19.71 -8.21
CA GLY A 209 3.84 20.88 -8.03
C GLY A 209 5.32 20.67 -8.40
N PRO A 210 6.14 21.74 -8.36
CA PRO A 210 7.55 21.67 -8.72
C PRO A 210 8.43 21.04 -7.63
N TYR A 211 7.99 21.06 -6.36
CA TYR A 211 8.80 20.64 -5.22
C TYR A 211 9.00 19.13 -5.11
N ILE A 212 8.20 18.32 -5.82
CA ILE A 212 8.33 16.86 -5.81
C ILE A 212 9.75 16.42 -6.23
N GLY A 213 10.40 17.17 -7.13
CA GLY A 213 11.76 16.89 -7.59
C GLY A 213 12.87 17.09 -6.53
N ASN A 214 12.54 17.69 -5.38
CA ASN A 214 13.45 17.84 -4.25
C ASN A 214 13.55 16.55 -3.41
N LEU A 215 12.63 15.62 -3.59
CA LEU A 215 12.56 14.37 -2.82
C LEU A 215 13.51 13.32 -3.41
N LYS A 216 14.82 13.57 -3.33
CA LYS A 216 15.85 12.71 -3.94
C LYS A 216 15.89 11.30 -3.33
N ASN A 217 15.36 11.12 -2.11
CA ASN A 217 15.28 9.83 -1.42
C ASN A 217 13.98 9.07 -1.69
N LEU A 218 13.05 9.64 -2.48
CA LEU A 218 11.75 9.05 -2.75
C LEU A 218 11.91 7.72 -3.50
N GLN A 219 11.34 6.66 -2.93
CA GLN A 219 11.35 5.30 -3.45
C GLN A 219 9.96 4.84 -3.87
N ILE A 220 8.92 5.28 -3.17
CA ILE A 220 7.54 4.87 -3.43
C ILE A 220 6.66 6.12 -3.53
N LEU A 221 5.98 6.26 -4.67
CA LEU A 221 4.97 7.29 -4.88
C LEU A 221 3.66 6.63 -5.33
N ARG A 222 2.62 6.77 -4.51
CA ARG A 222 1.25 6.34 -4.83
C ARG A 222 0.36 7.55 -5.01
N VAL A 223 -0.31 7.64 -6.16
CA VAL A 223 -1.23 8.73 -6.51
C VAL A 223 -2.52 8.16 -7.15
N LEU A 224 -2.92 6.96 -6.71
CA LEU A 224 -4.04 6.22 -7.30
C LEU A 224 -5.34 7.01 -7.18
N GLU A 225 -6.23 6.92 -8.17
CA GLU A 225 -7.56 7.53 -8.13
C GLU A 225 -7.52 9.04 -7.82
N THR A 226 -6.65 9.77 -8.51
CA THR A 226 -6.54 11.25 -8.44
C THR A 226 -6.85 11.89 -9.80
N PRO A 227 -7.30 13.16 -9.85
CA PRO A 227 -7.49 13.87 -11.12
C PRO A 227 -6.17 14.38 -11.71
N LEU A 228 -5.05 13.69 -11.50
CA LEU A 228 -3.72 14.09 -11.97
C LEU A 228 -3.62 13.97 -13.49
N HIS A 229 -3.37 15.09 -14.20
CA HIS A 229 -3.35 15.13 -15.67
C HIS A 229 -1.95 14.98 -16.27
N SER A 230 -0.91 15.28 -15.51
CA SER A 230 0.48 15.16 -15.95
C SER A 230 1.43 14.97 -14.77
N LEU A 231 2.59 14.40 -15.07
CA LEU A 231 3.71 14.34 -14.13
C LEU A 231 4.66 15.52 -14.41
N PRO A 232 5.11 16.26 -13.39
CA PRO A 232 6.06 17.34 -13.60
C PRO A 232 7.43 16.78 -13.98
N VAL A 233 8.16 17.48 -14.85
CA VAL A 233 9.55 17.12 -15.22
C VAL A 233 10.44 17.02 -14.00
N GLY A 234 10.19 17.80 -12.95
CA GLY A 234 10.91 17.71 -11.67
C GLY A 234 10.88 16.32 -11.05
N LEU A 235 9.83 15.51 -11.26
CA LEU A 235 9.76 14.14 -10.72
C LEU A 235 10.85 13.21 -11.27
N THR A 236 11.41 13.51 -12.45
CA THR A 236 12.54 12.75 -13.04
C THR A 236 13.79 12.78 -12.16
N GLN A 237 13.87 13.75 -11.26
CA GLN A 237 14.96 13.90 -10.32
C GLN A 237 14.90 12.95 -9.12
N CYS A 238 13.77 12.27 -8.91
CA CYS A 238 13.62 11.22 -7.90
C CYS A 238 14.26 9.92 -8.41
N THR A 239 15.58 9.90 -8.57
CA THR A 239 16.31 8.77 -9.18
C THR A 239 16.32 7.50 -8.33
N GLN A 240 15.92 7.59 -7.06
CA GLN A 240 15.75 6.45 -6.16
C GLN A 240 14.36 5.78 -6.27
N LEU A 241 13.49 6.28 -7.16
CA LEU A 241 12.13 5.76 -7.32
C LEU A 241 12.17 4.29 -7.74
N LYS A 242 11.47 3.45 -6.97
CA LYS A 242 11.33 2.00 -7.17
C LYS A 242 9.90 1.62 -7.57
N SER A 243 8.91 2.33 -7.04
CA SER A 243 7.50 2.07 -7.32
C SER A 243 6.78 3.37 -7.63
N LEU A 244 6.07 3.39 -8.75
CA LEU A 244 5.20 4.48 -9.16
C LEU A 244 3.83 3.93 -9.54
N ASP A 245 2.82 4.31 -8.75
CA ASP A 245 1.44 3.86 -8.94
C ASP A 245 0.54 5.03 -9.35
N LEU A 246 0.07 4.98 -10.59
CA LEU A 246 -0.74 5.99 -11.27
C LEU A 246 -2.12 5.43 -11.66
N TYR A 247 -2.52 4.31 -11.06
CA TYR A 247 -3.79 3.65 -11.34
C TYR A 247 -4.96 4.64 -11.21
N ARG A 248 -5.86 4.67 -12.20
CA ARG A 248 -7.04 5.55 -12.27
C ARG A 248 -6.72 7.05 -12.16
N THR A 249 -5.62 7.50 -12.77
CA THR A 249 -5.33 8.93 -12.95
C THR A 249 -5.74 9.43 -14.34
N LYS A 250 -5.52 10.73 -14.63
CA LYS A 250 -5.81 11.35 -15.93
C LYS A 250 -4.55 11.61 -16.76
N ILE A 251 -3.43 10.99 -16.41
CA ILE A 251 -2.16 11.21 -17.10
C ILE A 251 -2.25 10.78 -18.57
N THR A 252 -1.68 11.60 -19.45
CA THR A 252 -1.63 11.34 -20.90
C THR A 252 -0.29 10.78 -21.37
N GLY A 253 0.74 10.83 -20.52
CA GLY A 253 2.08 10.35 -20.83
C GLY A 253 3.04 10.44 -19.66
N LEU A 254 4.22 9.82 -19.83
CA LEU A 254 5.36 9.96 -18.92
C LEU A 254 6.10 11.28 -19.21
N PRO A 255 6.71 11.93 -18.20
CA PRO A 255 7.37 13.21 -18.38
C PRO A 255 8.68 13.06 -19.16
N MET A 256 9.13 14.12 -19.83
CA MET A 256 10.47 14.16 -20.44
C MET A 256 11.53 13.90 -19.37
N GLY A 257 12.43 12.94 -19.61
CA GLY A 257 13.49 12.55 -18.68
C GLY A 257 13.12 11.37 -17.76
N PHE A 258 11.96 10.74 -17.91
CA PHE A 258 11.56 9.59 -17.08
C PHE A 258 12.54 8.41 -17.15
N GLU A 259 13.38 8.33 -18.20
CA GLU A 259 14.44 7.32 -18.33
C GLU A 259 15.49 7.38 -17.20
N GLN A 260 15.52 8.47 -16.43
CA GLN A 260 16.38 8.64 -15.25
C GLN A 260 15.96 7.77 -14.06
N TRP A 261 14.75 7.20 -14.05
CA TRP A 261 14.28 6.27 -13.02
C TRP A 261 14.89 4.88 -13.19
N LYS A 262 16.24 4.80 -13.23
CA LYS A 262 17.01 3.56 -13.41
C LYS A 262 16.78 2.52 -12.29
N ASN A 263 16.19 2.96 -11.17
CA ASN A 263 15.81 2.12 -10.03
C ASN A 263 14.36 1.61 -10.06
N LEU A 264 13.55 2.03 -11.04
CA LEU A 264 12.14 1.68 -11.08
C LEU A 264 11.96 0.17 -11.29
N GLU A 265 11.24 -0.46 -10.37
CA GLU A 265 10.91 -1.88 -10.37
C GLU A 265 9.43 -2.10 -10.71
N GLU A 266 8.55 -1.18 -10.32
CA GLU A 266 7.10 -1.30 -10.51
C GLU A 266 6.51 -0.01 -11.08
N LEU A 267 5.73 -0.16 -12.16
CA LEU A 267 5.00 0.93 -12.80
C LEU A 267 3.56 0.47 -13.10
N ASP A 268 2.59 1.14 -12.48
CA ASP A 268 1.17 0.94 -12.77
C ASP A 268 0.60 2.18 -13.46
N LEU A 269 0.03 1.97 -14.64
CA LEU A 269 -0.60 2.98 -15.50
C LEU A 269 -2.05 2.57 -15.85
N GLY A 270 -2.66 1.67 -15.07
CA GLY A 270 -4.04 1.23 -15.29
C GLY A 270 -5.05 2.37 -15.21
N PHE A 271 -6.08 2.33 -16.06
CA PHE A 271 -7.15 3.31 -16.17
C PHE A 271 -6.66 4.76 -16.33
N THR A 272 -5.53 4.95 -17.00
CA THR A 272 -5.00 6.28 -17.34
C THR A 272 -5.47 6.74 -18.73
N LYS A 273 -5.06 7.94 -19.16
CA LYS A 273 -5.34 8.48 -20.50
C LYS A 273 -4.13 8.40 -21.42
N ILE A 274 -3.18 7.53 -21.09
CA ILE A 274 -2.00 7.32 -21.92
C ILE A 274 -2.38 6.66 -23.25
N THR A 275 -1.87 7.20 -24.35
CA THR A 275 -2.14 6.73 -25.71
C THR A 275 -0.98 5.97 -26.33
N GLY A 276 0.16 5.88 -25.63
CA GLY A 276 1.33 5.16 -26.09
C GLY A 276 2.45 5.19 -25.05
N LEU A 277 3.32 4.19 -25.08
CA LEU A 277 4.55 4.19 -24.29
C LEU A 277 5.72 4.66 -25.17
N PRO A 278 6.53 5.63 -24.73
CA PRO A 278 7.69 6.08 -25.48
C PRO A 278 8.77 4.99 -25.56
N PRO A 279 9.57 4.93 -26.66
CA PRO A 279 10.69 3.97 -26.82
C PRO A 279 11.66 3.91 -25.64
N LYS A 280 11.86 5.06 -24.99
CA LYS A 280 12.70 5.17 -23.78
C LYS A 280 12.22 4.29 -22.60
N ILE A 281 11.05 3.65 -22.66
CA ILE A 281 10.63 2.67 -21.65
C ILE A 281 11.64 1.52 -21.52
N GLY A 282 12.35 1.18 -22.59
CA GLY A 282 13.42 0.18 -22.59
C GLY A 282 14.63 0.54 -21.71
N GLU A 283 14.75 1.79 -21.29
CA GLU A 283 15.81 2.28 -20.40
C GLU A 283 15.57 1.94 -18.93
N LEU A 284 14.35 1.49 -18.58
CA LEU A 284 13.97 1.07 -17.23
C LEU A 284 14.40 -0.38 -16.96
N GLN A 285 15.71 -0.65 -17.02
CA GLN A 285 16.27 -2.00 -17.00
C GLN A 285 16.04 -2.77 -15.68
N ARG A 286 15.62 -2.08 -14.60
CA ARG A 286 15.23 -2.69 -13.32
C ARG A 286 13.75 -3.05 -13.22
N LEU A 287 12.94 -2.69 -14.21
CA LEU A 287 11.50 -2.92 -14.21
C LEU A 287 11.20 -4.42 -14.09
N ARG A 288 10.35 -4.76 -13.13
CA ARG A 288 9.89 -6.12 -12.80
C ARG A 288 8.40 -6.29 -13.07
N ALA A 289 7.61 -5.25 -12.84
CA ALA A 289 6.18 -5.24 -13.09
C ALA A 289 5.78 -4.00 -13.91
N LEU A 290 5.07 -4.24 -15.02
CA LEU A 290 4.40 -3.20 -15.80
C LEU A 290 2.91 -3.55 -15.91
N ARG A 291 2.06 -2.67 -15.39
CA ARG A 291 0.60 -2.85 -15.40
C ARG A 291 -0.06 -1.75 -16.24
N LEU A 292 -0.79 -2.19 -17.24
CA LEU A 292 -1.58 -1.40 -18.18
C LEU A 292 -2.96 -2.04 -18.23
N MET A 293 -4.00 -1.25 -18.00
CA MET A 293 -5.38 -1.72 -17.98
C MET A 293 -6.28 -0.60 -18.49
N ASP A 294 -7.22 -0.85 -19.40
CA ASP A 294 -8.17 0.17 -19.87
C ASP A 294 -7.50 1.50 -20.29
N THR A 295 -6.58 1.37 -21.25
CA THR A 295 -5.85 2.49 -21.86
C THR A 295 -5.95 2.38 -23.39
N THR A 296 -5.68 3.43 -24.16
CA THR A 296 -5.83 3.39 -25.62
C THR A 296 -4.47 3.40 -26.33
N LEU A 297 -3.62 2.40 -26.05
CA LEU A 297 -2.24 2.34 -26.57
C LEU A 297 -2.16 1.92 -28.04
N GLY A 298 -2.94 0.91 -28.42
CA GLY A 298 -2.84 0.27 -29.74
C GLY A 298 -1.62 -0.66 -29.92
N THR A 299 -0.43 -0.25 -29.45
CA THR A 299 0.81 -1.05 -29.54
C THR A 299 1.71 -0.88 -28.30
N LEU A 300 2.68 -1.78 -28.15
CA LEU A 300 3.80 -1.63 -27.22
C LEU A 300 5.09 -1.37 -28.03
N PRO A 301 5.98 -0.46 -27.60
CA PRO A 301 7.22 -0.17 -28.31
C PRO A 301 8.16 -1.38 -28.30
N ALA A 302 8.91 -1.59 -29.37
CA ALA A 302 9.85 -2.71 -29.50
C ALA A 302 10.93 -2.68 -28.41
N GLU A 303 11.33 -1.47 -27.98
CA GLU A 303 12.32 -1.22 -26.95
C GLU A 303 11.91 -1.75 -25.58
N LEU A 304 10.62 -1.99 -25.33
CA LEU A 304 10.16 -2.65 -24.12
C LEU A 304 10.89 -3.99 -23.91
N GLY A 305 11.26 -4.68 -24.99
CA GLY A 305 12.07 -5.90 -24.98
C GLY A 305 13.44 -5.76 -24.29
N ARG A 306 13.95 -4.54 -24.06
CA ARG A 306 15.19 -4.27 -23.31
C ARG A 306 15.02 -4.41 -21.80
N CYS A 307 13.79 -4.41 -21.27
CA CYS A 307 13.49 -4.62 -19.86
C CYS A 307 13.65 -6.10 -19.45
N LYS A 308 14.87 -6.65 -19.55
CA LYS A 308 15.17 -8.09 -19.34
C LYS A 308 14.90 -8.61 -17.93
N ARG A 309 14.56 -7.73 -16.97
CA ARG A 309 14.18 -8.09 -15.59
C ARG A 309 12.67 -8.21 -15.39
N LEU A 310 11.86 -7.92 -16.40
CA LEU A 310 10.41 -7.99 -16.31
C LEU A 310 9.97 -9.42 -15.95
N LYS A 311 9.14 -9.50 -14.93
CA LYS A 311 8.51 -10.73 -14.41
C LYS A 311 7.01 -10.73 -14.64
N GLU A 312 6.39 -9.56 -14.56
CA GLU A 312 4.96 -9.38 -14.74
C GLU A 312 4.71 -8.31 -15.81
N LEU A 313 3.96 -8.70 -16.84
CA LEU A 313 3.37 -7.78 -17.79
C LEU A 313 1.85 -8.01 -17.84
N ARG A 314 1.09 -7.00 -17.42
CA ARG A 314 -0.36 -6.95 -17.63
C ARG A 314 -0.67 -5.84 -18.61
N ALA A 315 -1.27 -6.19 -19.74
CA ALA A 315 -1.73 -5.26 -20.77
C ALA A 315 -3.18 -5.60 -21.14
N ILE A 316 -4.10 -5.24 -20.25
CA ILE A 316 -5.52 -5.61 -20.33
C ILE A 316 -6.30 -4.49 -21.02
N ARG A 317 -7.08 -4.80 -22.05
CA ARG A 317 -7.90 -3.81 -22.78
C ARG A 317 -7.10 -2.57 -23.17
N VAL A 318 -5.92 -2.78 -23.77
CA VAL A 318 -5.05 -1.68 -24.24
C VAL A 318 -5.10 -1.44 -25.74
N GLY A 319 -5.92 -2.24 -26.44
CA GLY A 319 -6.16 -2.11 -27.88
C GLY A 319 -5.11 -2.79 -28.76
N LEU A 320 -4.34 -3.76 -28.25
CA LEU A 320 -3.33 -4.46 -29.06
C LEU A 320 -4.01 -5.21 -30.21
N THR A 321 -3.60 -4.93 -31.45
CA THR A 321 -4.06 -5.65 -32.65
C THR A 321 -3.14 -6.81 -33.03
N VAL A 322 -1.88 -6.77 -32.58
CA VAL A 322 -0.86 -7.76 -32.88
C VAL A 322 -0.16 -8.17 -31.58
N PHE A 323 0.25 -9.44 -31.50
CA PHE A 323 1.07 -9.92 -30.40
C PHE A 323 2.43 -9.18 -30.36
N PRO A 324 2.81 -8.55 -29.23
CA PRO A 324 4.03 -7.77 -29.14
C PRO A 324 5.28 -8.68 -29.07
N GLN A 325 5.95 -8.86 -30.23
CA GLN A 325 7.07 -9.79 -30.41
C GLN A 325 8.25 -9.53 -29.45
N CYS A 326 8.51 -8.28 -29.09
CA CYS A 326 9.64 -7.91 -28.21
C CYS A 326 9.59 -8.57 -26.81
N ILE A 327 8.41 -8.98 -26.34
CA ILE A 327 8.23 -9.65 -25.04
C ILE A 327 8.78 -11.08 -25.05
N LEU A 328 8.91 -11.69 -26.23
CA LEU A 328 9.44 -13.05 -26.36
C LEU A 328 10.91 -13.16 -25.96
N ASP A 329 11.64 -12.04 -25.94
CA ASP A 329 13.02 -11.99 -25.47
C ASP A 329 13.14 -11.83 -23.94
N MET A 330 12.02 -11.71 -23.21
CA MET A 330 11.99 -11.52 -21.76
C MET A 330 12.01 -12.87 -21.03
N LYS A 331 13.17 -13.53 -20.99
CA LYS A 331 13.31 -14.89 -20.43
C LYS A 331 13.05 -15.01 -18.91
N LYS A 332 12.82 -13.89 -18.22
CA LYS A 332 12.44 -13.84 -16.79
C LYS A 332 10.94 -13.66 -16.56
N LEU A 333 10.15 -13.52 -17.63
CA LEU A 333 8.71 -13.31 -17.52
C LEU A 333 8.03 -14.53 -16.89
N GLN A 334 7.20 -14.27 -15.88
CA GLN A 334 6.44 -15.27 -15.12
C GLN A 334 4.93 -15.09 -15.32
N THR A 335 4.47 -13.84 -15.47
CA THR A 335 3.04 -13.53 -15.69
C THR A 335 2.91 -12.67 -16.94
N LEU A 336 2.13 -13.15 -17.91
CA LEU A 336 1.74 -12.43 -19.11
C LEU A 336 0.22 -12.43 -19.24
N VAL A 337 -0.39 -11.26 -19.08
CA VAL A 337 -1.85 -11.07 -19.18
C VAL A 337 -2.13 -10.07 -20.30
N LEU A 338 -2.76 -10.52 -21.37
CA LEU A 338 -3.11 -9.73 -22.56
C LEU A 338 -4.61 -9.70 -22.80
N ASP A 339 -5.41 -9.78 -21.73
CA ASP A 339 -6.87 -9.95 -21.83
C ASP A 339 -7.56 -8.76 -22.51
N GLY A 340 -8.66 -9.03 -23.22
CA GLY A 340 -9.55 -8.04 -23.81
C GLY A 340 -8.88 -7.16 -24.87
N ASN A 341 -7.91 -7.69 -25.62
CA ASN A 341 -7.31 -7.02 -26.77
C ASN A 341 -7.92 -7.55 -28.09
N ARG A 342 -7.28 -7.22 -29.22
CA ARG A 342 -7.70 -7.61 -30.58
C ARG A 342 -6.65 -8.51 -31.24
N ILE A 343 -5.91 -9.28 -30.43
CA ILE A 343 -4.85 -10.17 -30.92
C ILE A 343 -5.50 -11.40 -31.56
N SER A 344 -5.22 -11.65 -32.83
CA SER A 344 -5.76 -12.82 -33.56
C SER A 344 -4.81 -14.01 -33.62
N THR A 345 -3.50 -13.77 -33.50
CA THR A 345 -2.46 -14.80 -33.64
C THR A 345 -1.43 -14.71 -32.52
N ILE A 346 -1.00 -15.88 -32.04
CA ILE A 346 0.09 -16.02 -31.08
C ILE A 346 1.27 -16.67 -31.81
N PRO A 347 2.47 -16.07 -31.77
CA PRO A 347 3.61 -16.58 -32.52
C PRO A 347 4.15 -17.90 -31.95
N ASP A 348 4.63 -18.78 -32.81
CA ASP A 348 5.28 -20.05 -32.41
C ASP A 348 6.44 -19.85 -31.43
N THR A 349 7.08 -18.69 -31.44
CA THR A 349 8.16 -18.32 -30.52
C THR A 349 7.70 -18.07 -29.08
N ILE A 350 6.39 -18.11 -28.77
CA ILE A 350 5.86 -18.06 -27.40
C ILE A 350 6.45 -19.14 -26.50
N GLY A 351 6.68 -20.34 -27.05
CA GLY A 351 7.26 -21.49 -26.32
C GLY A 351 8.68 -21.25 -25.80
N THR A 352 9.32 -20.13 -26.13
CA THR A 352 10.63 -19.74 -25.59
C THR A 352 10.55 -19.09 -24.21
N LEU A 353 9.36 -18.72 -23.72
CA LEU A 353 9.14 -18.17 -22.38
C LEU A 353 9.06 -19.28 -21.33
N THR A 354 10.13 -20.05 -21.18
CA THR A 354 10.13 -21.28 -20.36
C THR A 354 9.90 -21.08 -18.85
N ARG A 355 9.97 -19.83 -18.37
CA ARG A 355 9.67 -19.43 -16.98
C ARG A 355 8.23 -18.91 -16.78
N LEU A 356 7.42 -18.87 -17.84
CA LEU A 356 6.06 -18.36 -17.75
C LEU A 356 5.19 -19.30 -16.92
N GLU A 357 4.59 -18.77 -15.85
CA GLU A 357 3.73 -19.48 -14.91
C GLU A 357 2.25 -19.19 -15.17
N GLU A 358 1.94 -17.98 -15.63
CA GLU A 358 0.59 -17.53 -15.97
C GLU A 358 0.57 -16.88 -17.35
N LEU A 359 -0.26 -17.44 -18.24
CA LEU A 359 -0.60 -16.86 -19.53
C LEU A 359 -2.11 -16.66 -19.60
N SER A 360 -2.54 -15.41 -19.73
CA SER A 360 -3.94 -15.06 -19.90
C SER A 360 -4.11 -14.29 -21.20
N LEU A 361 -4.98 -14.81 -22.07
CA LEU A 361 -5.31 -14.30 -23.40
C LEU A 361 -6.82 -14.08 -23.55
N SER A 362 -7.53 -14.03 -22.43
CA SER A 362 -8.99 -14.05 -22.37
C SER A 362 -9.60 -12.88 -23.14
N GLY A 363 -10.69 -13.10 -23.87
CA GLY A 363 -11.38 -12.03 -24.60
C GLY A 363 -10.60 -11.49 -25.82
N ASN A 364 -9.78 -12.31 -26.47
CA ASN A 364 -9.13 -11.99 -27.75
C ASN A 364 -9.70 -12.85 -28.89
N PRO A 365 -9.73 -12.37 -30.15
CA PRO A 365 -10.22 -13.12 -31.31
C PRO A 365 -9.22 -14.19 -31.81
N ILE A 366 -8.62 -14.94 -30.89
CA ILE A 366 -7.65 -16.00 -31.18
C ILE A 366 -8.41 -17.25 -31.61
N THR A 367 -8.03 -17.83 -32.76
CA THR A 367 -8.65 -19.05 -33.29
C THR A 367 -7.83 -20.31 -33.02
N THR A 368 -6.52 -20.18 -32.83
CA THR A 368 -5.60 -21.30 -32.55
C THR A 368 -4.46 -20.84 -31.66
N LEU A 369 -3.86 -21.79 -30.92
CA LEU A 369 -2.57 -21.59 -30.25
C LEU A 369 -1.48 -22.42 -30.94
N PRO A 370 -0.24 -21.92 -30.98
CA PRO A 370 0.87 -22.63 -31.59
C PRO A 370 1.22 -23.91 -30.83
N ALA A 371 1.67 -24.95 -31.54
CA ALA A 371 2.08 -26.22 -30.93
C ALA A 371 3.24 -26.08 -29.94
N SER A 372 3.99 -24.98 -30.02
CA SER A 372 5.07 -24.64 -29.10
C SER A 372 4.59 -24.29 -27.69
N ILE A 373 3.28 -24.07 -27.48
CA ILE A 373 2.70 -23.78 -26.15
C ILE A 373 3.04 -24.87 -25.12
N LYS A 374 3.17 -26.13 -25.56
CA LYS A 374 3.62 -27.26 -24.72
C LYS A 374 5.03 -27.10 -24.16
N LYS A 375 5.86 -26.22 -24.75
CA LYS A 375 7.22 -25.92 -24.28
C LYS A 375 7.24 -24.99 -23.05
N LEU A 376 6.09 -24.40 -22.66
CA LEU A 376 5.95 -23.60 -21.45
C LEU A 376 5.90 -24.50 -20.20
N ARG A 377 7.05 -25.09 -19.84
CA ARG A 377 7.14 -26.12 -18.78
C ARG A 377 6.80 -25.62 -17.38
N ALA A 378 6.93 -24.31 -17.12
CA ALA A 378 6.58 -23.70 -15.84
C ALA A 378 5.11 -23.28 -15.74
N LEU A 379 4.32 -23.43 -16.81
CA LEU A 379 2.96 -22.90 -16.87
C LEU A 379 2.05 -23.62 -15.88
N LYS A 380 1.37 -22.84 -15.04
CA LYS A 380 0.42 -23.30 -14.03
C LYS A 380 -1.01 -22.89 -14.40
N ARG A 381 -1.16 -21.75 -15.07
CA ARG A 381 -2.45 -21.21 -15.51
C ARG A 381 -2.38 -20.78 -16.97
N LEU A 382 -3.30 -21.32 -17.77
CA LEU A 382 -3.59 -20.86 -19.12
C LEU A 382 -5.05 -20.42 -19.17
N ASP A 383 -5.31 -19.14 -19.41
CA ASP A 383 -6.66 -18.61 -19.54
C ASP A 383 -6.94 -18.18 -20.98
N ILE A 384 -7.88 -18.87 -21.62
CA ILE A 384 -8.34 -18.64 -22.99
C ILE A 384 -9.86 -18.49 -23.05
N CYS A 385 -10.47 -18.07 -21.93
CA CYS A 385 -11.89 -17.76 -21.90
C CYS A 385 -12.24 -16.67 -22.93
N ALA A 386 -13.45 -16.72 -23.49
CA ALA A 386 -13.91 -15.75 -24.48
C ALA A 386 -12.94 -15.56 -25.68
N THR A 387 -12.23 -16.63 -26.07
CA THR A 387 -11.50 -16.69 -27.36
C THR A 387 -12.37 -17.35 -28.43
N GLN A 388 -11.88 -17.40 -29.67
CA GLN A 388 -12.54 -18.06 -30.80
C GLN A 388 -11.93 -19.45 -31.10
N ILE A 389 -11.27 -20.06 -30.11
CA ILE A 389 -10.68 -21.39 -30.24
C ILE A 389 -11.80 -22.44 -30.22
N PRO A 390 -11.95 -23.28 -31.27
CA PRO A 390 -12.99 -24.29 -31.32
C PRO A 390 -12.90 -25.31 -30.17
N PRO A 391 -14.03 -25.86 -29.68
CA PRO A 391 -14.05 -26.88 -28.60
C PRO A 391 -13.07 -28.05 -28.80
N ALA A 392 -12.99 -28.58 -30.03
CA ALA A 392 -12.09 -29.67 -30.36
C ALA A 392 -10.61 -29.31 -30.18
N GLU A 393 -10.23 -28.08 -30.56
CA GLU A 393 -8.86 -27.60 -30.41
C GLU A 393 -8.52 -27.35 -28.93
N THR A 394 -9.48 -26.89 -28.13
CA THR A 394 -9.28 -26.69 -26.70
C THR A 394 -9.10 -28.00 -25.93
N GLN A 395 -9.81 -29.06 -26.32
CA GLN A 395 -9.56 -30.40 -25.77
C GLN A 395 -8.13 -30.87 -26.13
N ARG A 396 -7.70 -30.65 -27.38
CA ARG A 396 -6.32 -30.94 -27.81
C ARG A 396 -5.30 -30.16 -26.98
N LEU A 397 -5.52 -28.87 -26.75
CA LEU A 397 -4.65 -27.99 -25.97
C LEU A 397 -4.54 -28.44 -24.51
N THR A 398 -5.65 -28.86 -23.90
CA THR A 398 -5.67 -29.40 -22.53
C THR A 398 -4.80 -30.66 -22.42
N GLY A 399 -4.79 -31.50 -23.45
CA GLY A 399 -3.87 -32.65 -23.54
C GLY A 399 -2.41 -32.29 -23.84
N LEU A 400 -2.15 -31.14 -24.48
CA LEU A 400 -0.79 -30.67 -24.80
C LEU A 400 -0.11 -29.92 -23.63
N VAL A 401 -0.88 -29.35 -22.71
CA VAL A 401 -0.40 -28.52 -21.60
C VAL A 401 -0.86 -29.09 -20.26
N THR A 402 -0.56 -30.36 -20.03
CA THR A 402 -1.03 -31.12 -18.85
C THR A 402 -0.52 -30.58 -17.52
N GLN A 403 0.55 -29.79 -17.53
CA GLN A 403 1.11 -29.14 -16.35
C GLN A 403 0.31 -27.92 -15.86
N ALA A 404 -0.58 -27.37 -16.68
CA ALA A 404 -1.31 -26.15 -16.38
C ALA A 404 -2.82 -26.38 -16.26
N ARG A 405 -3.48 -25.62 -15.39
CA ARG A 405 -4.94 -25.50 -15.42
C ARG A 405 -5.34 -24.60 -16.58
N VAL A 406 -6.12 -25.16 -17.50
CA VAL A 406 -6.68 -24.45 -18.65
C VAL A 406 -8.08 -23.93 -18.30
N TYR A 407 -8.32 -22.64 -18.49
CA TYR A 407 -9.61 -21.97 -18.29
C TYR A 407 -10.20 -21.61 -19.65
N THR A 408 -11.44 -22.04 -19.87
CA THR A 408 -12.13 -21.98 -21.16
C THR A 408 -13.61 -21.70 -20.89
N THR A 409 -14.26 -20.88 -21.70
CA THR A 409 -15.73 -20.71 -21.67
C THR A 409 -16.35 -21.77 -22.59
N TYR A 410 -16.90 -22.82 -22.00
CA TYR A 410 -17.89 -23.69 -22.64
C TYR A 410 -19.14 -23.72 -21.78
#